data_AF-A0A6V7JWS8-F1
#
_entry.id   AF-A0A6V7JWS8-F1
#
_cell.length_a   1.000
_cell.length_b   1.000
_cell.length_c   1.000
_cell.angle_alpha   90.00
_cell.angle_beta   90.00
_cell.angle_gamma   90.00
#
_symmetry.space_group_name_H-M   'P 1'
#
loop_
_entity.id
_entity.type
_entity.pdbx_description
1 polymer ?
#
loop_
_entity_poly.entity_id
_entity_poly.type
_entity_poly.pdbx_seq_one_letter_code
_entity_poly.pdbx_strand_id
1 'polypeptide(L)' 'CNGSCEEDGIKYRILQCVWFGTKKPAGNACRDIPRPAVMKICKGPPCPKTPGA' A
#
# COMPACT_ATOMS: atom_id res chain seq x y z
N CYS A 1 5.11 2.18 -5.08
CA CYS A 1 4.05 2.29 -6.10
C CYS A 1 4.46 1.35 -7.21
N ASN A 2 3.55 0.59 -7.84
CA ASN A 2 3.93 -0.26 -8.98
C ASN A 2 3.72 0.40 -10.35
N GLY A 3 3.50 1.72 -10.40
CA GLY A 3 3.38 2.44 -11.67
C GLY A 3 4.77 2.72 -12.26
N SER A 4 4.85 2.70 -13.59
CA SER A 4 6.01 3.20 -14.34
C SER A 4 6.20 4.70 -14.10
N CYS A 5 7.28 5.29 -14.62
CA CYS A 5 7.54 6.68 -14.35
C CYS A 5 6.39 7.59 -14.84
N GLU A 6 5.95 8.51 -13.97
CA GLU A 6 4.85 9.46 -14.17
C GLU A 6 3.45 8.84 -14.45
N GLU A 7 3.35 7.52 -14.50
CA GLU A 7 2.10 6.79 -14.73
C GLU A 7 1.33 6.52 -13.43
N ASP A 8 0.02 6.30 -13.56
CA ASP A 8 -0.76 5.76 -12.45
C ASP A 8 -0.42 4.28 -12.23
N GLY A 9 -0.26 3.93 -10.96
CA GLY A 9 -0.07 2.56 -10.53
C GLY A 9 -0.83 2.28 -9.25
N ILE A 10 -0.60 1.08 -8.72
CA ILE A 10 -1.24 0.61 -7.50
C ILE A 10 -0.17 0.39 -6.42
N LYS A 11 -0.46 0.85 -5.20
CA LYS A 11 0.33 0.54 -4.00
C LYS A 11 -0.50 -0.36 -3.09
N TYR A 12 0.13 -1.44 -2.65
CA TYR A 12 -0.44 -2.40 -1.71
C TYR A 12 0.14 -2.18 -0.31
N ARG A 13 -0.62 -2.58 0.72
CA ARG A 13 -0.12 -2.74 2.09
C ARG A 13 -0.69 -4.00 2.72
N ILE A 14 0.09 -4.66 3.58
CA ILE A 14 -0.39 -5.80 4.36
C ILE A 14 -1.08 -5.27 5.63
N LEU A 15 -2.26 -5.79 5.94
CA LEU A 15 -2.94 -5.51 7.20
C LEU A 15 -2.55 -6.56 8.23
N GLN A 16 -2.24 -6.10 9.45
CA GLN A 16 -1.98 -6.97 10.59
C GLN A 16 -3.16 -6.90 11.56
N CYS A 17 -3.64 -8.06 12.02
CA CYS A 17 -4.66 -8.13 13.06
C CYS A 17 -3.98 -8.10 14.43
N VAL A 18 -3.93 -6.93 15.05
CA VAL A 18 -3.27 -6.72 16.35
C VAL A 18 -4.18 -5.96 17.32
N TRP A 19 -3.93 -6.13 18.61
CA TRP A 19 -4.64 -5.36 19.63
C TRP A 19 -4.26 -3.88 19.56
N PHE A 20 -5.27 -3.02 19.66
CA PHE A 20 -5.08 -1.56 19.65
C PHE A 20 -4.02 -1.14 20.68
N GLY A 21 -3.11 -0.25 20.26
CA GLY A 21 -2.00 0.22 21.09
C GLY A 21 -0.85 -0.78 21.27
N THR A 22 -0.91 -1.96 20.64
CA THR A 22 0.15 -2.99 20.75
C THR A 22 0.54 -3.55 19.37
N LYS A 23 1.59 -4.38 19.36
CA LYS A 23 1.95 -5.23 18.22
C LYS A 23 1.56 -6.70 18.42
N LYS A 24 0.79 -7.02 19.47
CA LYS A 24 0.40 -8.40 19.79
C LYS A 24 -0.68 -8.88 18.82
N PRO A 25 -0.57 -10.11 18.27
CA PRO A 25 -1.57 -10.64 17.35
C PRO A 25 -2.91 -10.82 18.06
N ALA A 26 -3.99 -10.36 17.44
CA ALA A 26 -5.36 -10.50 17.93
C ALA A 26 -6.07 -11.74 17.36
N GLY A 27 -5.37 -12.55 16.56
CA GLY A 27 -5.90 -13.80 15.99
C GLY A 27 -7.12 -13.55 15.10
N ASN A 28 -8.24 -14.20 15.44
CA ASN A 28 -9.47 -14.11 14.66
C ASN A 28 -10.37 -12.91 15.02
N ALA A 29 -9.96 -12.03 15.93
CA ALA A 29 -10.76 -10.87 16.32
C ALA A 29 -11.08 -9.93 15.15
N CYS A 30 -10.26 -9.91 14.09
CA CYS A 30 -10.50 -9.10 12.90
C CYS A 30 -11.31 -9.81 11.80
N ARG A 31 -11.81 -11.03 12.04
CA ARG A 31 -12.46 -11.86 11.01
C ARG A 31 -13.73 -11.21 10.47
N ASP A 32 -14.55 -10.67 11.36
CA ASP A 32 -15.88 -10.11 11.05
C ASP A 32 -15.89 -8.58 11.02
N ILE A 33 -14.71 -7.96 11.17
CA ILE A 33 -14.55 -6.51 11.06
C ILE A 33 -14.36 -6.14 9.57
N PRO A 34 -15.01 -5.06 9.08
CA PRO A 34 -14.77 -4.55 7.73
C PRO A 34 -13.27 -4.31 7.49
N ARG A 35 -12.73 -4.94 6.45
CA ARG A 35 -11.29 -4.82 6.14
C ARG A 35 -11.02 -3.42 5.56
N PRO A 36 -10.06 -2.67 6.13
CA PRO A 36 -9.58 -1.44 5.51
C PRO A 36 -9.05 -1.67 4.09
N ALA A 37 -9.01 -0.62 3.29
CA ALA A 37 -8.41 -0.69 1.96
C ALA A 37 -6.94 -1.12 2.01
N VAL A 38 -6.63 -2.17 1.24
CA VAL A 38 -5.29 -2.73 1.03
C VAL A 38 -4.60 -2.04 -0.16
N MET A 39 -5.39 -1.61 -1.13
CA MET A 39 -4.93 -1.03 -2.38
C MET A 39 -5.22 0.47 -2.40
N LYS A 40 -4.28 1.25 -2.93
CA LYS A 40 -4.44 2.68 -3.19
C LYS A 40 -3.77 3.04 -4.52
N ILE A 41 -4.42 3.88 -5.33
CA ILE A 41 -3.80 4.46 -6.53
C ILE A 41 -2.66 5.38 -6.10
N CYS A 42 -1.57 5.32 -6.84
CA CYS A 42 -0.39 6.15 -6.64
C CYS A 42 0.19 6.56 -7.99
N LYS A 43 0.83 7.73 -8.04
CA LYS A 43 1.67 8.11 -9.18
C LYS A 43 3.04 7.47 -9.05
N GLY A 44 3.56 6.97 -10.17
CA GLY A 44 4.92 6.49 -10.28
C GLY A 44 5.96 7.60 -10.09
N PRO A 45 7.23 7.23 -9.94
CA PRO A 45 8.31 8.21 -9.75
C PRO A 45 8.46 9.11 -10.98
N PRO A 46 9.07 10.30 -10.86
CA PRO A 46 9.41 11.11 -12.02
C PRO A 46 10.32 10.34 -12.99
N CYS A 47 10.12 10.53 -14.29
CA CYS A 47 10.97 9.87 -15.28
C CYS A 47 12.41 10.41 -15.17
N PRO A 48 13.43 9.57 -15.33
CA PRO A 48 14.79 10.05 -15.44
C PRO A 48 14.86 10.99 -16.65
N LYS A 49 15.35 12.22 -16.46
CA LYS A 49 15.61 13.12 -17.57
C LYS A 49 16.71 12.48 -18.40
N THR A 50 16.39 11.98 -19.59
CA THR A 50 17.39 11.67 -20.60
C THR A 50 18.13 12.99 -20.88
N PRO A 51 19.45 13.11 -20.61
CA PRO A 51 20.21 14.19 -21.21
C PRO A 51 20.08 14.00 -22.72
N GLY A 52 19.66 15.04 -23.43
CA GLY A 52 19.14 14.98 -24.79
C GLY A 52 20.00 14.18 -25.78
N ALA A 53 19.31 13.57 -26.74
CA ALA A 53 19.84 13.15 -28.02
C ALA A 53 19.15 13.96 -29.12
#